data_AF-A0A924TCQ7-F1
#
_entry.id   AF-A0A924TCQ7-F1
#
_cell.length_a   1.000
_cell.length_b   1.000
_cell.length_c   1.000
_cell.angle_alpha   90.00
_cell.angle_beta   90.00
_cell.angle_gamma   90.00
#
_symmetry.space_group_name_H-M   'P 1'
#
loop_
_entity.id
_entity.type
_entity.pdbx_description
1 polymer ?
#
loop_
_entity_poly.entity_id
_entity_poly.type
_entity_poly.pdbx_seq_one_letter_code
_entity_poly.pdbx_strand_id
1 'polypeptide(L)'
;MTVAWLTSLGWGQAAAAPFVPTSDAQILERLPSRISDPRARELQNLRTEWRNQPQDAEISVRLARAYYNAVAAEGDPRYVGYAQAALAPWWTLPDPPTDVRVLRAILRQFDHRFEEALVDLDAAVASDLNNAEAWSWRAAIHMVQANYAQARRSCEMLAPLTTPLIATACTAQVDATTGRTAEAARSLRQALQDTALKSAGASDGQAAQRLWVLTRLAETEERRGAYKEADTAFREALALQIHDVYLQA
;
A
#
# COMPACT_ATOMS: atom_id res chain seq x y z
N MET A 1 80.78 1.11 9.78
CA MET A 1 80.07 1.65 8.60
C MET A 1 78.88 0.74 8.32
N THR A 2 77.69 1.16 8.73
CA THR A 2 76.43 0.43 8.54
C THR A 2 75.50 1.34 7.74
N VAL A 3 75.24 0.98 6.49
CA VAL A 3 74.32 1.72 5.60
C VAL A 3 72.92 1.16 5.84
N ALA A 4 72.03 1.99 6.39
CA ALA A 4 70.62 1.67 6.53
C ALA A 4 69.88 2.07 5.24
N TRP A 5 69.28 1.09 4.56
CA TRP A 5 68.44 1.30 3.39
C TRP A 5 67.01 1.63 3.86
N LEU A 6 66.58 2.87 3.64
CA LEU A 6 65.18 3.28 3.76
C LEU A 6 64.44 2.82 2.49
N THR A 7 63.66 1.74 2.61
CA THR A 7 62.70 1.34 1.58
C THR A 7 61.49 2.26 1.66
N SER A 8 61.38 3.19 0.71
CA SER A 8 60.17 3.97 0.49
C SER A 8 59.06 3.05 -0.04
N LEU A 9 58.07 2.76 0.80
CA LEU A 9 56.80 2.18 0.36
C LEU A 9 56.08 3.22 -0.51
N GLY A 10 56.07 2.99 -1.82
CA GLY A 10 55.29 3.78 -2.77
C GLY A 10 53.81 3.47 -2.60
N TRP A 11 53.02 4.48 -2.23
CA TRP A 11 51.56 4.39 -2.22
C TRP A 11 51.09 4.52 -3.67
N GLY A 12 50.87 3.40 -4.33
CA GLY A 12 50.20 3.38 -5.62
C GLY A 12 48.75 3.82 -5.44
N GLN A 13 48.37 4.95 -6.03
CA GLN A 13 46.97 5.31 -6.16
C GLN A 13 46.30 4.32 -7.14
N ALA A 14 45.60 3.33 -6.60
CA ALA A 14 44.75 2.46 -7.40
C ALA A 14 43.52 3.25 -7.84
N ALA A 15 43.61 3.92 -8.98
CA ALA A 15 42.45 4.51 -9.65
C ALA A 15 41.69 3.39 -10.38
N ALA A 16 40.76 2.72 -9.68
CA ALA A 16 39.81 1.84 -10.35
C ALA A 16 38.84 2.72 -11.16
N ALA A 17 38.92 2.66 -12.49
CA ALA A 17 37.93 3.31 -13.34
C ALA A 17 36.56 2.67 -13.07
N PRO A 18 35.48 3.46 -12.88
CA PRO A 18 34.13 2.90 -12.76
C PRO A 18 33.82 1.98 -13.95
N PHE A 19 33.27 0.81 -13.68
CA PHE A 19 32.84 -0.10 -14.73
C PHE A 19 31.63 0.49 -15.45
N VAL A 20 31.75 0.70 -16.77
CA VAL A 20 30.66 1.17 -17.63
C VAL A 20 30.20 -0.01 -18.49
N PRO A 21 28.96 -0.51 -18.32
CA PRO A 21 28.42 -1.56 -19.17
C PRO A 21 28.37 -1.10 -20.63
N THR A 22 28.65 -2.00 -21.58
CA THR A 22 28.65 -1.67 -23.02
C THR A 22 27.27 -1.80 -23.66
N SER A 23 26.27 -2.29 -22.92
CA SER A 23 24.89 -2.52 -23.36
C SER A 23 23.94 -2.68 -22.17
N ASP A 24 22.69 -2.25 -22.31
CA ASP A 24 21.62 -2.47 -21.32
C ASP A 24 21.31 -3.96 -21.09
N ALA A 25 21.70 -4.83 -22.02
CA ALA A 25 21.52 -6.28 -21.90
C ALA A 25 22.68 -6.96 -21.13
N GLN A 26 23.74 -6.23 -20.78
CA GLN A 26 24.89 -6.82 -20.10
C GLN A 26 24.55 -7.17 -18.65
N ILE A 27 24.62 -8.45 -18.31
CA ILE A 27 24.40 -8.94 -16.95
C ILE A 27 25.61 -8.59 -16.09
N LEU A 28 25.42 -7.72 -15.09
CA LEU A 28 26.46 -7.30 -14.15
C LEU A 28 26.58 -8.25 -12.95
N GLU A 29 25.43 -8.74 -12.48
CA GLU A 29 25.33 -9.60 -11.32
C GLU A 29 24.12 -10.53 -11.47
N ARG A 30 24.24 -11.76 -10.95
CA ARG A 30 23.11 -12.69 -10.83
C ARG A 30 22.81 -12.87 -9.34
N LEU A 31 21.71 -12.28 -8.89
CA LEU A 31 21.28 -12.43 -7.50
C LEU A 31 20.72 -13.84 -7.27
N PRO A 32 20.91 -14.43 -6.07
CA PRO A 32 20.25 -15.67 -5.71
C PRO A 32 18.74 -15.52 -5.89
N SER A 33 18.15 -16.36 -6.73
CA SER A 33 16.72 -16.32 -6.96
C SER A 33 16.00 -16.77 -5.68
N ARG A 34 15.07 -15.97 -5.17
CA ARG A 34 14.14 -16.39 -4.10
C ARG A 34 13.09 -17.36 -4.66
N ILE A 35 13.50 -18.40 -5.40
CA ILE A 35 12.59 -19.35 -6.06
C ILE A 35 11.69 -20.04 -5.04
N SER A 36 12.10 -20.21 -3.79
CA SER A 36 11.27 -20.79 -2.74
C SER A 36 10.09 -19.90 -2.31
N ASP A 37 10.20 -18.58 -2.47
CA ASP A 37 9.15 -17.62 -2.10
C ASP A 37 8.02 -17.62 -3.16
N PRO A 38 6.79 -18.05 -2.79
CA PRO A 38 5.65 -18.04 -3.70
C PRO A 38 5.35 -16.67 -4.31
N ARG A 39 5.54 -15.59 -3.55
CA ARG A 39 5.22 -14.22 -3.98
C ARG A 39 6.22 -13.73 -5.04
N ALA A 40 7.50 -14.07 -4.86
CA ALA A 40 8.54 -13.81 -5.85
C ALA A 40 8.30 -14.60 -7.16
N ARG A 41 7.84 -15.85 -7.07
CA ARG A 41 7.47 -16.65 -8.25
C ARG A 41 6.28 -16.04 -9.00
N GLU A 42 5.24 -15.65 -8.28
CA GLU A 42 4.05 -15.00 -8.87
C GLU A 42 4.43 -13.71 -9.60
N LEU A 43 5.19 -12.82 -8.96
CA LEU A 43 5.67 -11.59 -9.58
C LEU A 43 6.51 -11.87 -10.84
N GLN A 44 7.36 -12.90 -10.82
CA GLN A 44 8.17 -13.27 -11.97
C GLN A 44 7.31 -13.78 -13.15
N ASN A 45 6.26 -14.56 -12.86
CA ASN A 45 5.32 -15.04 -13.88
C ASN A 45 4.55 -13.87 -14.51
N LEU A 46 3.99 -12.99 -13.69
CA LEU A 46 3.28 -11.78 -14.15
C LEU A 46 4.18 -10.87 -14.99
N ARG A 47 5.44 -10.66 -14.58
CA ARG A 47 6.44 -9.90 -15.37
C ARG A 47 6.69 -10.54 -16.74
N THR A 48 6.71 -11.87 -16.81
CA THR A 48 6.94 -12.60 -18.06
C THR A 48 5.74 -12.48 -18.99
N GLU A 49 4.52 -12.64 -18.46
CA GLU A 49 3.27 -12.42 -19.19
C GLU A 49 3.20 -10.99 -19.74
N TRP A 50 3.44 -10.00 -18.89
CA TRP A 50 3.42 -8.58 -19.27
C TRP A 50 4.44 -8.23 -20.35
N ARG A 51 5.67 -8.78 -20.30
CA ARG A 51 6.68 -8.54 -21.35
C ARG A 51 6.25 -9.05 -22.72
N ASN A 52 5.46 -10.12 -22.77
CA ASN A 52 4.93 -10.66 -24.02
C ASN A 52 3.74 -9.85 -24.53
N GLN A 53 2.98 -9.21 -23.64
CA GLN A 53 1.74 -8.48 -23.96
C GLN A 53 1.65 -7.15 -23.19
N PRO A 54 2.57 -6.19 -23.41
CA PRO A 54 2.66 -4.99 -22.58
C PRO A 54 1.49 -4.01 -22.80
N GLN A 55 0.67 -4.21 -23.83
CA GLN A 55 -0.53 -3.41 -24.12
C GLN A 55 -1.82 -4.06 -23.62
N ASP A 56 -1.75 -5.23 -22.98
CA ASP A 56 -2.90 -5.86 -22.34
C ASP A 56 -3.16 -5.17 -20.99
N ALA A 57 -4.33 -4.53 -20.86
CA ALA A 57 -4.69 -3.77 -19.67
C ALA A 57 -4.87 -4.68 -18.44
N GLU A 58 -5.44 -5.87 -18.62
CA GLU A 58 -5.70 -6.80 -17.51
C GLU A 58 -4.38 -7.31 -16.93
N ILE A 59 -3.46 -7.76 -17.78
CA ILE A 59 -2.13 -8.23 -17.35
C ILE A 59 -1.35 -7.09 -16.67
N SER A 60 -1.42 -5.89 -17.23
CA SER A 60 -0.73 -4.71 -16.68
C SER A 60 -1.27 -4.31 -15.31
N VAL A 61 -2.60 -4.31 -15.14
CA VAL A 61 -3.25 -4.06 -13.84
C VAL A 61 -2.89 -5.14 -12.82
N ARG A 62 -2.94 -6.42 -13.20
CA ARG A 62 -2.55 -7.53 -12.30
C ARG A 62 -1.11 -7.39 -11.82
N LEU A 63 -0.17 -7.09 -12.72
CA LEU A 63 1.24 -6.90 -12.38
C LEU A 63 1.44 -5.66 -11.48
N ALA A 64 0.87 -4.52 -11.86
CA ALA A 64 0.98 -3.29 -11.06
C ALA A 64 0.36 -3.46 -9.67
N ARG A 65 -0.75 -4.20 -9.56
CA ARG A 65 -1.38 -4.54 -8.28
C ARG A 65 -0.46 -5.40 -7.42
N ALA A 66 0.14 -6.43 -8.00
CA ALA A 66 1.06 -7.31 -7.28
C ALA A 66 2.26 -6.52 -6.74
N TYR A 67 2.79 -5.55 -7.50
CA TYR A 67 3.80 -4.64 -7.01
C TYR A 67 3.34 -3.74 -5.88
N TYR A 68 2.17 -3.11 -6.02
CA TYR A 68 1.62 -2.28 -4.95
C TYR A 68 1.42 -3.09 -3.65
N ASN A 69 0.93 -4.32 -3.76
CA ASN A 69 0.79 -5.24 -2.62
C ASN A 69 2.14 -5.66 -2.02
N ALA A 70 3.25 -5.56 -2.76
CA ALA A 70 4.59 -5.80 -2.23
C ALA A 70 5.11 -4.60 -1.42
N VAL A 71 4.70 -3.37 -1.76
CA VAL A 71 5.02 -2.16 -0.96
C VAL A 71 4.46 -2.29 0.44
N ALA A 72 3.18 -2.67 0.58
CA ALA A 72 2.55 -2.84 1.89
C ALA A 72 3.20 -3.95 2.72
N ALA A 73 3.72 -4.99 2.06
CA ALA A 73 4.34 -6.13 2.73
C ALA A 73 5.82 -5.92 3.07
N GLU A 74 6.59 -5.21 2.24
CA GLU A 74 8.05 -5.12 2.39
C GLU A 74 8.53 -3.71 2.76
N GLY A 75 7.68 -2.69 2.60
CA GLY A 75 8.04 -1.28 2.79
C GLY A 75 8.99 -0.72 1.72
N ASP A 76 9.29 -1.48 0.66
CA ASP A 76 10.22 -1.07 -0.39
C ASP A 76 9.55 -0.19 -1.45
N PRO A 77 9.89 1.11 -1.53
CA PRO A 77 9.24 2.05 -2.46
C PRO A 77 9.57 1.77 -3.93
N ARG A 78 10.60 0.96 -4.25
CA ARG A 78 10.95 0.63 -5.65
C ARG A 78 9.81 -0.06 -6.39
N TYR A 79 8.97 -0.82 -5.67
CA TYR A 79 7.82 -1.47 -6.26
C TYR A 79 6.77 -0.48 -6.80
N VAL A 80 6.67 0.74 -6.26
CA VAL A 80 5.78 1.79 -6.81
C VAL A 80 6.21 2.18 -8.22
N GLY A 81 7.52 2.39 -8.43
CA GLY A 81 8.07 2.67 -9.74
C GLY A 81 7.84 1.52 -10.74
N TYR A 82 7.96 0.27 -10.28
CA TYR A 82 7.66 -0.89 -11.13
C TYR A 82 6.17 -1.02 -11.46
N ALA A 83 5.27 -0.68 -10.52
CA ALA A 83 3.84 -0.63 -10.77
C ALA A 83 3.49 0.43 -11.82
N GLN A 84 4.09 1.62 -11.73
CA GLN A 84 3.92 2.67 -12.73
C GLN A 84 4.43 2.23 -14.11
N ALA A 85 5.59 1.55 -14.16
CA ALA A 85 6.14 1.05 -15.42
C ALA A 85 5.22 0.04 -16.11
N ALA A 86 4.56 -0.84 -15.34
CA ALA A 86 3.58 -1.78 -15.88
C ALA A 86 2.36 -1.06 -16.51
N LEU A 87 1.98 0.11 -15.98
CA LEU A 87 0.89 0.95 -16.52
C LEU A 87 1.34 2.00 -17.55
N ALA A 88 2.59 1.98 -17.99
CA ALA A 88 3.17 2.99 -18.87
C ALA A 88 2.33 3.33 -20.12
N PRO A 89 1.70 2.37 -20.83
CA PRO A 89 0.89 2.69 -22.02
C PRO A 89 -0.30 3.62 -21.74
N TRP A 90 -0.81 3.63 -20.51
CA TRP A 90 -1.98 4.41 -20.12
C TRP A 90 -1.64 5.59 -19.21
N TRP A 91 -0.37 5.74 -18.78
CA TRP A 91 -0.02 6.65 -17.70
C TRP A 91 -0.42 8.11 -17.96
N THR A 92 -0.28 8.57 -19.20
CA THR A 92 -0.61 9.93 -19.63
C THR A 92 -1.96 10.04 -20.34
N LEU A 93 -2.68 8.93 -20.55
CA LEU A 93 -3.97 8.97 -21.22
C LEU A 93 -5.02 9.66 -20.34
N PRO A 94 -5.81 10.60 -20.88
CA PRO A 94 -6.87 11.25 -20.11
C PRO A 94 -8.01 10.27 -19.78
N ASP A 95 -8.23 9.27 -20.63
CA ASP A 95 -9.31 8.29 -20.49
C ASP A 95 -8.85 6.83 -20.65
N PRO A 96 -8.10 6.29 -19.67
CA PRO A 96 -7.75 4.87 -19.67
C PRO A 96 -8.90 4.03 -19.10
N PRO A 97 -8.86 2.68 -19.28
CA PRO A 97 -9.85 1.78 -18.69
C PRO A 97 -10.01 1.98 -17.18
N THR A 98 -11.21 1.72 -16.64
CA THR A 98 -11.56 1.99 -15.23
C THR A 98 -10.57 1.37 -14.24
N ASP A 99 -10.19 0.11 -14.41
CA ASP A 99 -9.24 -0.57 -13.50
C ASP A 99 -7.84 0.06 -13.54
N VAL A 100 -7.44 0.56 -14.72
CA VAL A 100 -6.20 1.32 -14.88
C VAL A 100 -6.31 2.68 -14.19
N ARG A 101 -7.46 3.37 -14.28
CA ARG A 101 -7.70 4.63 -13.54
C ARG A 101 -7.54 4.44 -12.04
N VAL A 102 -8.20 3.44 -11.47
CA VAL A 102 -8.14 3.18 -10.02
C VAL A 102 -6.70 2.94 -9.60
N LEU A 103 -5.98 2.03 -10.26
CA LEU A 103 -4.61 1.72 -9.86
C LEU A 103 -3.64 2.88 -10.11
N ARG A 104 -3.83 3.64 -11.20
CA ARG A 104 -3.07 4.87 -11.44
C ARG A 104 -3.30 5.90 -10.34
N ALA A 105 -4.53 6.07 -9.86
CA ALA A 105 -4.84 6.97 -8.76
C ALA A 105 -4.15 6.55 -7.45
N ILE A 106 -4.08 5.26 -7.16
CA ILE A 106 -3.38 4.71 -5.99
C ILE A 106 -1.89 5.07 -6.05
N LEU A 107 -1.25 4.88 -7.21
CA LEU A 107 0.15 5.24 -7.40
C LEU A 107 0.38 6.76 -7.31
N ARG A 108 -0.53 7.56 -7.87
CA ARG A 108 -0.52 9.02 -7.75
C ARG A 108 -0.65 9.48 -6.29
N GLN A 109 -1.50 8.81 -5.51
CA GLN A 109 -1.66 9.08 -4.08
C GLN A 109 -0.35 8.83 -3.33
N PHE A 110 0.37 7.75 -3.66
CA PHE A 110 1.68 7.45 -3.07
C PHE A 110 2.69 8.58 -3.33
N ASP A 111 2.66 9.16 -4.53
CA ASP A 111 3.47 10.34 -4.91
C ASP A 111 2.90 11.68 -4.40
N HIS A 112 1.89 11.65 -3.53
CA HIS A 112 1.17 12.83 -3.03
C HIS A 112 0.50 13.71 -4.11
N ARG A 113 0.29 13.18 -5.31
CA ARG A 113 -0.45 13.83 -6.42
C ARG A 113 -1.95 13.63 -6.26
N PHE A 114 -2.48 14.14 -5.15
CA PHE A 114 -3.85 13.89 -4.71
C PHE A 114 -4.91 14.42 -5.68
N GLU A 115 -4.71 15.60 -6.27
CA GLU A 115 -5.67 16.18 -7.23
C GLU A 115 -5.80 15.30 -8.47
N GLU A 116 -4.67 14.87 -9.02
CA GLU A 116 -4.64 13.99 -10.19
C GLU A 116 -5.17 12.59 -9.88
N ALA A 117 -4.98 12.09 -8.65
CA ALA A 117 -5.58 10.85 -8.18
C ALA A 117 -7.11 10.98 -8.07
N LEU A 118 -7.62 12.08 -7.52
CA LEU A 118 -9.05 12.33 -7.41
C LEU A 118 -9.73 12.46 -8.77
N VAL A 119 -9.08 13.07 -9.78
CA VAL A 119 -9.59 13.08 -11.16
C VAL A 119 -9.84 11.66 -11.68
N ASP A 120 -8.90 10.74 -11.45
CA ASP A 120 -9.04 9.35 -11.88
C ASP A 120 -10.14 8.61 -11.10
N LEU A 121 -10.19 8.81 -9.78
CA LEU A 121 -11.18 8.15 -8.94
C LEU A 121 -12.59 8.68 -9.16
N ASP A 122 -12.75 9.98 -9.40
CA ASP A 122 -14.03 10.61 -9.74
C ASP A 122 -14.57 10.05 -11.06
N ALA A 123 -13.71 9.89 -12.07
CA ALA A 123 -14.07 9.25 -13.32
C ALA A 123 -14.42 7.76 -13.12
N ALA A 124 -13.67 7.04 -12.28
CA ALA A 124 -13.93 5.63 -11.99
C ALA A 124 -15.30 5.42 -11.32
N VAL A 125 -15.63 6.19 -10.28
CA VAL A 125 -16.92 6.07 -9.60
C VAL A 125 -18.09 6.60 -10.42
N ALA A 126 -17.86 7.55 -11.34
CA ALA A 126 -18.88 7.98 -12.30
C ALA A 126 -19.21 6.89 -13.33
N SER A 127 -18.20 6.09 -13.73
CA SER A 127 -18.39 4.98 -14.66
C SER A 127 -18.95 3.72 -13.99
N ASP A 128 -18.54 3.44 -12.75
CA ASP A 128 -18.99 2.28 -11.97
C ASP A 128 -19.22 2.69 -10.52
N LEU A 129 -20.49 2.91 -10.18
CA LEU A 129 -20.90 3.29 -8.83
C LEU A 129 -20.64 2.17 -7.80
N ASN A 130 -20.46 0.92 -8.24
CA ASN A 130 -20.19 -0.22 -7.36
C ASN A 130 -18.68 -0.46 -7.15
N ASN A 131 -17.80 0.43 -7.65
CA ASN A 131 -16.37 0.30 -7.46
C ASN A 131 -15.95 0.65 -6.02
N ALA A 132 -16.03 -0.33 -5.13
CA ALA A 132 -15.71 -0.19 -3.71
C ALA A 132 -14.28 0.30 -3.46
N GLU A 133 -13.32 -0.12 -4.28
CA GLU A 133 -11.93 0.32 -4.15
C GLU A 133 -11.77 1.80 -4.50
N ALA A 134 -12.41 2.27 -5.56
CA ALA A 134 -12.37 3.69 -5.89
C ALA A 134 -12.97 4.55 -4.78
N TRP A 135 -14.13 4.14 -4.22
CA TRP A 135 -14.73 4.85 -3.08
C TRP A 135 -13.85 4.86 -1.84
N SER A 136 -13.17 3.75 -1.52
CA SER A 136 -12.28 3.69 -0.36
C SER A 136 -11.06 4.60 -0.51
N TRP A 137 -10.46 4.66 -1.70
CA TRP A 137 -9.34 5.56 -1.97
C TRP A 137 -9.76 7.04 -2.00
N ARG A 138 -10.96 7.37 -2.51
CA ARG A 138 -11.51 8.73 -2.40
C ARG A 138 -11.65 9.15 -0.95
N ALA A 139 -12.18 8.26 -0.10
CA ALA A 139 -12.28 8.53 1.34
C ALA A 139 -10.90 8.78 1.96
N ALA A 140 -9.92 7.91 1.67
CA ALA A 140 -8.56 8.03 2.20
C ALA A 140 -7.86 9.34 1.77
N ILE A 141 -7.94 9.71 0.49
CA ILE A 141 -7.31 10.95 -0.01
C ILE A 141 -7.98 12.17 0.60
N HIS A 142 -9.32 12.21 0.67
CA HIS A 142 -10.01 13.31 1.30
C HIS A 142 -9.73 13.42 2.81
N MET A 143 -9.51 12.30 3.51
CA MET A 143 -9.04 12.33 4.90
C MET A 143 -7.66 13.01 5.03
N VAL A 144 -6.70 12.67 4.16
CA VAL A 144 -5.35 13.27 4.16
C VAL A 144 -5.39 14.75 3.82
N GLN A 145 -6.27 15.17 2.91
CA GLN A 145 -6.47 16.58 2.57
C GLN A 145 -7.35 17.36 3.58
N ALA A 146 -7.77 16.73 4.69
CA ALA A 146 -8.72 17.30 5.65
C ALA A 146 -10.08 17.72 5.06
N ASN A 147 -10.46 17.16 3.91
CA ASN A 147 -11.76 17.34 3.26
C ASN A 147 -12.79 16.37 3.86
N TYR A 148 -13.05 16.48 5.18
CA TYR A 148 -13.84 15.51 5.95
C TYR A 148 -15.28 15.33 5.45
N ALA A 149 -15.89 16.37 4.88
CA ALA A 149 -17.22 16.29 4.29
C ALA A 149 -17.25 15.34 3.08
N GLN A 150 -16.23 15.43 2.21
CA GLN A 150 -16.11 14.54 1.05
C GLN A 150 -15.67 13.13 1.47
N ALA A 151 -14.79 13.02 2.47
CA ALA A 151 -14.44 11.72 3.05
C ALA A 151 -15.67 10.98 3.59
N ARG A 152 -16.55 11.68 4.32
CA ARG A 152 -17.81 11.13 4.82
C ARG A 152 -18.71 10.63 3.69
N ARG A 153 -18.92 11.46 2.65
CA ARG A 153 -19.73 11.04 1.48
C ARG A 153 -19.16 9.79 0.82
N SER A 154 -17.84 9.70 0.67
CA SER A 154 -17.20 8.50 0.13
C SER A 154 -17.41 7.28 1.02
N CYS A 155 -17.34 7.42 2.35
CA CYS A 155 -17.67 6.33 3.28
C CYS A 155 -19.14 5.90 3.19
N GLU A 156 -20.08 6.84 3.02
CA GLU A 156 -21.51 6.56 2.84
C GLU A 156 -21.76 5.76 1.55
N MET A 157 -21.09 6.11 0.46
CA MET A 157 -21.16 5.39 -0.82
C MET A 157 -20.47 4.01 -0.75
N LEU A 158 -19.39 3.90 0.03
CA LEU A 158 -18.68 2.62 0.25
C LEU A 158 -19.48 1.65 1.11
N ALA A 159 -20.28 2.15 2.06
CA ALA A 159 -20.96 1.35 3.08
C ALA A 159 -21.75 0.14 2.53
N PRO A 160 -22.57 0.25 1.46
CA PRO A 160 -23.28 -0.91 0.90
C PRO A 160 -22.39 -1.87 0.09
N LEU A 161 -21.14 -1.49 -0.22
CA LEU A 161 -20.21 -2.23 -1.08
C LEU A 161 -19.12 -2.97 -0.30
N THR A 162 -19.16 -2.91 1.03
CA THR A 162 -18.13 -3.47 1.91
C THR A 162 -18.72 -4.18 3.12
N THR A 163 -17.86 -4.76 3.96
CA THR A 163 -18.32 -5.42 5.19
C THR A 163 -18.81 -4.40 6.21
N PRO A 164 -19.77 -4.75 7.08
CA PRO A 164 -20.23 -3.84 8.14
C PRO A 164 -19.09 -3.32 9.03
N LEU A 165 -18.06 -4.14 9.23
CA LEU A 165 -16.84 -3.77 9.95
C LEU A 165 -16.11 -2.60 9.28
N ILE A 166 -15.86 -2.69 7.96
CA ILE A 166 -15.17 -1.64 7.20
C ILE A 166 -16.05 -0.41 7.02
N ALA A 167 -17.36 -0.57 6.78
CA ALA A 167 -18.29 0.55 6.67
C ALA A 167 -18.31 1.40 7.96
N THR A 168 -18.38 0.73 9.12
CA THR A 168 -18.33 1.40 10.42
C THR A 168 -16.99 2.10 10.63
N ALA A 169 -15.89 1.41 10.34
CA ALA A 169 -14.56 1.94 10.56
C ALA A 169 -14.20 3.12 9.63
N CYS A 170 -14.67 3.11 8.38
CA CYS A 170 -14.52 4.27 7.46
C CYS A 170 -15.16 5.53 8.08
N THR A 171 -16.41 5.41 8.52
CA THR A 171 -17.15 6.54 9.13
C THR A 171 -16.52 6.98 10.45
N ALA A 172 -16.11 6.01 11.28
CA ALA A 172 -15.48 6.27 12.56
C ALA A 172 -14.16 7.05 12.43
N GLN A 173 -13.37 6.85 11.37
CA GLN A 173 -12.17 7.67 11.13
C GLN A 173 -12.50 9.16 10.92
N VAL A 174 -13.59 9.45 10.20
CA VAL A 174 -14.06 10.83 10.04
C VAL A 174 -14.55 11.37 11.38
N ASP A 175 -15.30 10.59 12.14
CA ASP A 175 -15.80 11.00 13.47
C ASP A 175 -14.66 11.25 14.46
N ALA A 176 -13.64 10.41 14.46
CA ALA A 176 -12.48 10.52 15.33
C ALA A 176 -11.72 11.83 15.15
N THR A 177 -11.69 12.36 13.93
CA THR A 177 -10.98 13.59 13.56
C THR A 177 -11.85 14.85 13.62
N THR A 178 -13.17 14.71 13.73
CA THR A 178 -14.14 15.83 13.72
C THR A 178 -14.80 16.08 15.07
N GLY A 179 -14.14 15.71 16.17
CA GLY A 179 -14.59 15.98 17.54
C GLY A 179 -15.51 14.93 18.16
N ARG A 180 -15.75 13.81 17.45
CA ARG A 180 -16.57 12.67 17.93
C ARG A 180 -15.73 11.46 18.30
N THR A 181 -14.53 11.67 18.83
CA THR A 181 -13.54 10.61 19.11
C THR A 181 -14.05 9.53 20.07
N ALA A 182 -14.80 9.90 21.11
CA ALA A 182 -15.38 8.93 22.04
C ALA A 182 -16.48 8.06 21.41
N GLU A 183 -17.26 8.64 20.48
CA GLU A 183 -18.28 7.91 19.72
C GLU A 183 -17.62 6.97 18.71
N ALA A 184 -16.63 7.46 17.95
CA ALA A 184 -15.85 6.66 17.02
C ALA A 184 -15.24 5.42 17.68
N ALA A 185 -14.58 5.59 18.83
CA ALA A 185 -14.01 4.49 19.60
C ALA A 185 -15.07 3.44 20.02
N ARG A 186 -16.26 3.90 20.44
CA ARG A 186 -17.36 3.02 20.83
C ARG A 186 -17.88 2.22 19.63
N SER A 187 -18.10 2.88 18.49
CA SER A 187 -18.57 2.24 17.26
C SER A 187 -17.58 1.20 16.73
N LEU A 188 -16.27 1.51 16.77
CA LEU A 188 -15.22 0.58 16.40
C LEU A 188 -15.19 -0.67 17.30
N ARG A 189 -15.27 -0.48 18.63
CA ARG A 189 -15.34 -1.60 19.59
C ARG A 189 -16.55 -2.48 19.35
N GLN A 190 -17.72 -1.89 19.16
CA GLN A 190 -18.95 -2.63 18.90
C GLN A 190 -18.85 -3.43 17.59
N ALA A 191 -18.39 -2.82 16.49
CA ALA A 191 -18.24 -3.52 15.22
C ALA A 191 -17.26 -4.71 15.29
N LEU A 192 -16.16 -4.56 16.04
CA LEU A 192 -15.19 -5.63 16.29
C LEU A 192 -15.78 -6.78 17.11
N GLN A 193 -16.62 -6.48 18.10
CA GLN A 193 -17.34 -7.47 18.91
C GLN A 193 -18.38 -8.24 18.09
N ASP A 194 -19.23 -7.52 17.34
CA ASP A 194 -20.26 -8.11 16.49
C ASP A 194 -19.69 -9.03 15.41
N THR A 195 -18.47 -8.74 14.94
CA THR A 195 -17.77 -9.58 13.96
C THR A 195 -17.11 -10.80 14.62
N ALA A 196 -16.48 -10.63 15.80
CA ALA A 196 -15.82 -11.72 16.52
C ALA A 196 -16.78 -12.85 16.90
N LEU A 197 -18.03 -12.51 17.25
CA LEU A 197 -19.08 -13.46 17.58
C LEU A 197 -19.52 -14.34 16.39
N LYS A 198 -19.14 -13.95 15.16
CA LYS A 198 -19.57 -14.62 13.91
C LYS A 198 -18.46 -15.42 13.23
N SER A 199 -17.23 -15.38 13.74
CA SER A 199 -16.05 -15.91 13.03
C SER A 199 -15.47 -17.18 13.67
N ALA A 200 -15.92 -18.34 13.19
CA ALA A 200 -15.13 -19.57 13.21
C ALA A 200 -14.59 -19.80 11.79
N GLY A 201 -13.26 -19.85 11.61
CA GLY A 201 -12.63 -20.04 10.30
C GLY A 201 -12.60 -18.77 9.42
N ALA A 202 -12.14 -17.63 9.97
CA ALA A 202 -12.02 -16.39 9.21
C ALA A 202 -11.03 -16.52 8.04
N SER A 203 -11.35 -15.92 6.89
CA SER A 203 -10.44 -15.83 5.75
C SER A 203 -9.33 -14.79 5.97
N ASP A 204 -8.24 -14.88 5.22
CA ASP A 204 -7.13 -13.92 5.25
C ASP A 204 -7.63 -12.46 5.06
N GLY A 205 -8.61 -12.27 4.17
CA GLY A 205 -9.22 -10.96 3.95
C GLY A 205 -9.96 -10.43 5.18
N GLN A 206 -10.67 -11.29 5.93
CA GLN A 206 -11.33 -10.90 7.17
C GLN A 206 -10.32 -10.58 8.28
N ALA A 207 -9.23 -11.34 8.34
CA ALA A 207 -8.14 -11.10 9.29
C ALA A 207 -7.45 -9.74 9.01
N ALA A 208 -7.19 -9.41 7.74
CA ALA A 208 -6.65 -8.12 7.33
C ALA A 208 -7.59 -6.95 7.65
N GLN A 209 -8.90 -7.11 7.44
CA GLN A 209 -9.89 -6.10 7.85
C GLN A 209 -9.88 -5.89 9.37
N ARG A 210 -9.83 -6.97 10.15
CA ARG A 210 -9.76 -6.89 11.62
C ARG A 210 -8.48 -6.19 12.08
N LEU A 211 -7.33 -6.52 11.50
CA LEU A 211 -6.05 -5.85 11.76
C LEU A 211 -6.19 -4.34 11.58
N TRP A 212 -6.65 -3.92 10.41
CA TRP A 212 -6.80 -2.50 10.10
C TRP A 212 -7.75 -1.79 11.08
N VAL A 213 -8.91 -2.38 11.39
CA VAL A 213 -9.87 -1.77 12.33
C VAL A 213 -9.34 -1.71 13.77
N LEU A 214 -8.61 -2.74 14.23
CA LEU A 214 -7.95 -2.71 15.54
C LEU A 214 -6.90 -1.59 15.63
N THR A 215 -6.11 -1.41 14.59
CA THR A 215 -5.13 -0.32 14.52
C THR A 215 -5.81 1.06 14.55
N ARG A 216 -6.92 1.24 13.80
CA ARG A 216 -7.73 2.48 13.85
C ARG A 216 -8.35 2.72 15.22
N LEU A 217 -8.82 1.65 15.89
CA LEU A 217 -9.31 1.74 17.26
C LEU A 217 -8.19 2.20 18.18
N ALA A 218 -7.03 1.56 18.14
CA ALA A 218 -5.91 1.88 19.02
C ALA A 218 -5.47 3.35 18.90
N GLU A 219 -5.33 3.88 17.68
CA GLU A 219 -5.02 5.30 17.46
C GLU A 219 -6.13 6.25 17.93
N THR A 220 -7.38 5.85 17.76
CA THR A 220 -8.53 6.64 18.25
C THR A 220 -8.54 6.69 19.78
N GLU A 221 -8.23 5.57 20.43
CA GLU A 221 -8.08 5.42 21.88
C GLU A 221 -6.89 6.25 22.40
N GLU A 222 -5.76 6.23 21.70
CA GLU A 222 -4.58 7.04 22.01
C GLU A 222 -4.89 8.55 21.96
N ARG A 223 -5.51 9.02 20.86
CA ARG A 223 -5.87 10.44 20.67
C ARG A 223 -6.81 10.98 21.75
N ARG A 224 -7.64 10.12 22.36
CA ARG A 224 -8.53 10.52 23.47
C ARG A 224 -7.91 10.33 24.86
N GLY A 225 -6.63 9.94 24.95
CA GLY A 225 -5.91 9.72 26.22
C GLY A 225 -6.21 8.39 26.91
N ALA A 226 -6.85 7.44 26.23
CA ALA A 226 -7.19 6.12 26.77
C ALA A 226 -6.11 5.09 26.47
N TYR A 227 -4.92 5.33 27.01
CA TYR A 227 -3.71 4.58 26.66
C TYR A 227 -3.79 3.08 26.97
N LYS A 228 -4.56 2.68 27.99
CA LYS A 228 -4.74 1.26 28.33
C LYS A 228 -5.58 0.54 27.27
N GLU A 229 -6.66 1.16 26.83
CA GLU A 229 -7.50 0.65 25.74
C GLU A 229 -6.75 0.66 24.41
N ALA A 230 -5.91 1.66 24.16
CA ALA A 230 -5.02 1.71 23.00
C ALA A 230 -4.04 0.52 22.98
N ASP A 231 -3.30 0.29 24.08
CA ASP A 231 -2.37 -0.85 24.22
C ASP A 231 -3.10 -2.19 24.04
N THR A 232 -4.32 -2.32 24.57
CA THR A 232 -5.13 -3.53 24.38
C THR A 232 -5.43 -3.77 22.89
N ALA A 233 -5.90 -2.75 22.17
CA ALA A 233 -6.22 -2.86 20.76
C ALA A 233 -4.97 -3.14 19.88
N PHE A 234 -3.84 -2.50 20.16
CA PHE A 234 -2.58 -2.79 19.47
C PHE A 234 -2.11 -4.24 19.70
N ARG A 235 -2.18 -4.74 20.93
CA ARG A 235 -1.81 -6.14 21.24
C ARG A 235 -2.73 -7.14 20.55
N GLU A 236 -4.03 -6.87 20.49
CA GLU A 236 -4.96 -7.69 19.72
C GLU A 236 -4.62 -7.69 18.23
N ALA A 237 -4.23 -6.54 17.66
CA ALA A 237 -3.81 -6.44 16.27
C ALA A 237 -2.54 -7.26 16.02
N LEU A 238 -1.53 -7.13 16.88
CA LEU A 238 -0.27 -7.89 16.80
C LEU A 238 -0.48 -9.40 16.95
N ALA A 239 -1.47 -9.82 17.76
CA ALA A 239 -1.81 -11.22 17.94
C ALA A 239 -2.38 -11.89 16.68
N LEU A 240 -2.78 -11.13 15.66
CA LEU A 240 -3.19 -11.67 14.35
C LEU A 240 -2.00 -12.21 13.55
N GLN A 241 -0.76 -11.89 13.93
CA GLN A 241 0.48 -12.35 13.27
C GLN A 241 0.53 -12.05 11.76
N ILE A 242 -0.12 -10.98 11.32
CA ILE A 242 -0.06 -10.47 9.95
C ILE A 242 1.10 -9.49 9.87
N HIS A 243 1.96 -9.63 8.86
CA HIS A 243 3.01 -8.66 8.58
C HIS A 243 2.39 -7.41 7.98
N ASP A 244 2.51 -6.30 8.70
CA ASP A 244 2.01 -4.99 8.31
C ASP A 244 3.00 -3.95 8.82
N VAL A 245 3.68 -3.27 7.90
CA VAL A 245 4.72 -2.31 8.24
C VAL A 245 4.16 -1.16 9.07
N TYR A 246 2.90 -0.79 8.87
CA TYR A 246 2.26 0.32 9.56
C TYR A 246 2.03 0.02 11.06
N LEU A 247 1.53 -1.16 11.41
CA LEU A 247 1.36 -1.59 12.80
C LEU A 247 2.71 -1.82 13.51
N GLN A 248 3.75 -2.20 12.75
CA GLN A 248 5.06 -2.58 13.30
C GLN A 248 6.08 -1.44 13.35
N ALA A 249 5.74 -0.26 12.80
CA ALA A 249 6.60 0.93 12.75
C ALA A 249 6.72 1.66 14.09
#